data_AF-A0A7J9KJG2-F1
#
_entry.id   AF-A0A7J9KJG2-F1
#
_cell.length_a   1.000
_cell.length_b   1.000
_cell.length_c   1.000
_cell.angle_alpha   90.00
_cell.angle_beta   90.00
_cell.angle_gamma   90.00
#
_symmetry.space_group_name_H-M   'P 1'
#
loop_
_entity.id
_entity.type
_entity.pdbx_description
1 polymer ?
#
loop_
_entity_poly.entity_id
_entity_poly.type
_entity_poly.pdbx_seq_one_letter_code
_entity_poly.pdbx_strand_id
1 'polypeptide(L)'
;MASLSSASVSLVRTPTQLPCFRSNHGKVQSLNRYSKTKTTHLSINSSLRMCSIAASDSPLSTSMYELSSKKVWIWTENSQVMTAAVERGWDTFIFSSQNQGLANEWSKIALIDPLFIKEGEIFDNAGERVATIFQVSTPSELKKLHPEAHHVGNVVIDLLDWQVIPAENIVAEFQGSKTTVFAVSKSPAEAQLFLEALEHGLGGVVLKVEDVKAVLDLKEYFNRRNEVHNRLSLTKATITQVHAVGMGDRVCVDLCSLMRPGEGLLVGSFARGLFLVHSECLESSYIASRPFRVNAGPVHAYVATPGGKTSYLSELKAGKEVMVVDQTGKMRTAIVGRVKIETRPLILVEAKIDANDQTVYSILLQTAETVALVCPHEGNRTQKTVIPVTSLKAGDEVLLRLQGGARHTGIEIKEFIVEN
;
A
#
# COMPACT_ATOMS: atom_id res chain seq x y z
N MET A 1 54.23 -44.92 39.39
CA MET A 1 53.11 -44.31 40.13
C MET A 1 52.28 -43.58 39.06
N ALA A 2 51.15 -44.06 38.53
CA ALA A 2 49.94 -44.61 39.16
C ALA A 2 49.29 -43.58 40.11
N SER A 3 47.99 -43.22 40.05
CA SER A 3 46.78 -43.76 39.36
C SER A 3 45.94 -42.60 38.74
N LEU A 4 45.09 -42.72 37.71
CA LEU A 4 43.98 -43.63 37.31
C LEU A 4 42.64 -43.47 38.07
N SER A 5 41.67 -42.78 37.43
CA SER A 5 40.21 -43.10 37.32
C SER A 5 39.60 -42.12 36.27
N SER A 6 38.84 -42.45 35.20
CA SER A 6 37.66 -43.30 34.98
C SER A 6 36.43 -42.88 35.81
N ALA A 7 35.23 -42.62 35.32
CA ALA A 7 34.63 -42.63 33.96
C ALA A 7 33.42 -41.63 33.98
N SER A 8 32.46 -41.50 33.03
CA SER A 8 32.00 -42.31 31.87
C SER A 8 31.29 -41.40 30.84
N VAL A 9 30.85 -41.98 29.70
CA VAL A 9 29.90 -41.36 28.74
C VAL A 9 28.47 -41.84 29.00
N SER A 10 27.48 -40.95 28.90
CA SER A 10 26.05 -41.30 28.96
C SER A 10 25.30 -40.83 27.71
N LEU A 11 24.85 -41.78 26.89
CA LEU A 11 23.96 -41.51 25.75
C LEU A 11 22.57 -41.10 26.22
N VAL A 12 22.09 -39.92 25.80
CA VAL A 12 20.68 -39.55 25.93
C VAL A 12 19.89 -40.18 24.78
N ARG A 13 18.94 -41.05 25.13
CA ARG A 13 18.06 -41.75 24.18
C ARG A 13 16.98 -40.81 23.63
N THR A 14 16.72 -40.90 22.33
CA THR A 14 15.51 -40.37 21.71
C THR A 14 14.30 -41.23 22.07
N PRO A 15 13.14 -40.64 22.46
CA PRO A 15 11.90 -41.39 22.61
C PRO A 15 11.21 -41.55 21.24
N THR A 16 11.17 -42.79 20.75
CA THR A 16 10.26 -43.23 19.71
C THR A 16 8.86 -43.48 20.29
N GLN A 17 7.83 -42.80 19.75
CA GLN A 17 6.50 -43.37 19.49
C GLN A 17 5.58 -42.35 18.80
N LEU A 18 5.14 -42.69 17.59
CA LEU A 18 3.99 -42.07 16.90
C LEU A 18 2.88 -43.15 16.79
N PRO A 19 1.61 -42.84 17.06
CA PRO A 19 0.53 -43.80 16.87
C PRO A 19 0.15 -43.93 15.38
N CYS A 20 0.24 -45.16 14.86
CA CYS A 20 -0.26 -45.51 13.54
C CYS A 20 -1.80 -45.55 13.49
N PHE A 21 -2.40 -45.12 12.38
CA PHE A 21 -3.60 -45.80 11.85
C PHE A 21 -3.63 -45.89 10.32
N ARG A 22 -3.21 -47.08 9.85
CA ARG A 22 -3.62 -47.83 8.65
C ARG A 22 -4.14 -47.06 7.40
N SER A 23 -3.33 -47.11 6.34
CA SER A 23 -3.83 -47.24 4.96
C SER A 23 -4.13 -48.73 4.66
N ASN A 24 -5.05 -49.01 3.73
CA ASN A 24 -5.24 -50.35 3.17
C ASN A 24 -5.47 -50.28 1.64
N HIS A 25 -4.84 -51.21 0.91
CA HIS A 25 -4.68 -51.18 -0.56
C HIS A 25 -5.93 -51.55 -1.38
N GLY A 26 -5.96 -51.17 -2.67
CA GLY A 26 -7.05 -51.57 -3.58
C GLY A 26 -6.89 -51.35 -5.10
N LYS A 27 -5.75 -51.75 -5.70
CA LYS A 27 -5.51 -52.05 -7.15
C LYS A 27 -6.10 -51.17 -8.28
N VAL A 28 -5.21 -50.81 -9.22
CA VAL A 28 -5.51 -50.34 -10.59
C VAL A 28 -6.10 -51.47 -11.45
N GLN A 29 -7.11 -51.15 -12.28
CA GLN A 29 -7.33 -51.79 -13.57
C GLN A 29 -7.96 -50.81 -14.57
N SER A 30 -7.40 -50.74 -15.77
CA SER A 30 -7.96 -50.03 -16.92
C SER A 30 -8.78 -51.00 -17.78
N LEU A 31 -9.84 -50.53 -18.45
CA LEU A 31 -10.23 -50.96 -19.80
C LEU A 31 -11.43 -50.17 -20.39
N ASN A 32 -11.20 -49.68 -21.61
CA ASN A 32 -12.12 -49.45 -22.74
C ASN A 32 -13.35 -48.50 -22.67
N ARG A 33 -13.42 -47.71 -23.75
CA ARG A 33 -14.57 -46.99 -24.28
C ARG A 33 -15.75 -47.94 -24.55
N TYR A 34 -16.99 -47.48 -24.39
CA TYR A 34 -18.00 -47.57 -25.45
C TYR A 34 -19.10 -46.52 -25.30
N SER A 35 -19.67 -46.08 -26.42
CA SER A 35 -20.76 -45.11 -26.49
C SER A 35 -22.14 -45.79 -26.43
N LYS A 36 -23.10 -45.21 -25.69
CA LYS A 36 -24.41 -44.82 -26.23
C LYS A 36 -25.32 -44.12 -25.22
N THR A 37 -26.12 -43.20 -25.76
CA THR A 37 -27.26 -42.50 -25.16
C THR A 37 -28.28 -43.42 -24.49
N LYS A 38 -28.82 -43.01 -23.34
CA LYS A 38 -30.20 -43.32 -22.94
C LYS A 38 -30.82 -42.19 -22.12
N THR A 39 -31.97 -41.71 -22.57
CA THR A 39 -32.78 -40.68 -21.92
C THR A 39 -33.62 -41.32 -20.82
N THR A 40 -33.58 -40.77 -19.60
CA THR A 40 -34.61 -41.01 -18.57
C THR A 40 -34.91 -39.72 -17.82
N HIS A 41 -36.11 -39.17 -18.04
CA HIS A 41 -36.65 -38.10 -17.20
C HIS A 41 -36.82 -38.62 -15.77
N LEU A 42 -36.28 -37.88 -14.79
CA LEU A 42 -36.82 -37.86 -13.42
C LEU A 42 -36.63 -36.45 -12.87
N SER A 43 -37.75 -35.81 -12.54
CA SER A 43 -37.82 -34.40 -12.12
C SER A 43 -37.52 -34.24 -10.63
N ILE A 44 -36.60 -33.35 -10.28
CA ILE A 44 -36.55 -32.72 -8.96
C ILE A 44 -36.46 -31.21 -9.17
N ASN A 45 -37.38 -30.47 -8.55
CA ASN A 45 -37.47 -29.02 -8.68
C ASN A 45 -36.30 -28.34 -7.96
N SER A 46 -35.48 -27.59 -8.70
CA SER A 46 -34.68 -26.48 -8.14
C SER A 46 -34.86 -25.24 -9.02
N SER A 47 -35.73 -24.34 -8.58
CA SER A 47 -36.07 -23.10 -9.28
C SER A 47 -34.99 -22.03 -9.06
N LEU A 48 -33.86 -22.16 -9.76
CA LEU A 48 -32.87 -21.09 -9.91
C LEU A 48 -33.16 -20.29 -11.18
N ARG A 49 -33.99 -19.25 -11.06
CA ARG A 49 -34.06 -18.20 -12.09
C ARG A 49 -32.76 -17.40 -12.04
N MET A 50 -31.88 -17.59 -13.03
CA MET A 50 -30.89 -16.56 -13.34
C MET A 50 -31.62 -15.35 -13.90
N CYS A 51 -31.72 -14.28 -13.12
CA CYS A 51 -32.08 -12.96 -13.63
C CYS A 51 -30.82 -12.31 -14.20
N SER A 52 -30.74 -12.25 -15.53
CA SER A 52 -29.81 -11.37 -16.24
C SER A 52 -30.17 -9.92 -15.96
N ILE A 53 -29.45 -9.28 -15.03
CA ILE A 53 -29.56 -7.83 -14.82
C ILE A 53 -28.69 -7.16 -15.89
N ALA A 54 -29.35 -6.38 -16.76
CA ALA A 54 -28.66 -5.54 -17.72
C ALA A 54 -27.81 -4.50 -16.99
N ALA A 55 -26.58 -4.27 -17.47
CA ALA A 55 -25.75 -3.18 -17.00
C ALA A 55 -26.42 -1.85 -17.38
N SER A 56 -27.01 -1.18 -16.39
CA SER A 56 -27.48 0.19 -16.51
C SER A 56 -26.32 1.13 -16.23
N ASP A 57 -25.80 1.76 -17.29
CA ASP A 57 -24.82 2.85 -17.16
C ASP A 57 -25.42 3.98 -16.31
N SER A 58 -24.96 4.03 -15.06
CA SER A 58 -25.14 5.15 -14.16
C SER A 58 -23.82 5.29 -13.40
N PRO A 59 -23.13 6.44 -13.49
CA PRO A 59 -21.93 6.65 -12.69
C PRO A 59 -22.37 6.75 -11.23
N LEU A 60 -22.20 5.66 -10.46
CA LEU A 60 -22.35 5.75 -9.01
C LEU A 60 -21.34 6.78 -8.53
N SER A 61 -21.89 7.90 -8.06
CA SER A 61 -21.17 9.06 -7.55
C SER A 61 -20.22 8.64 -6.43
N THR A 62 -18.96 8.41 -6.76
CA THR A 62 -17.84 8.26 -5.81
C THR A 62 -17.42 9.62 -5.23
N SER A 63 -18.30 10.63 -5.25
CA SER A 63 -18.01 12.05 -5.03
C SER A 63 -18.64 12.64 -3.76
N MET A 64 -18.88 11.83 -2.72
CA MET A 64 -19.38 12.30 -1.42
C MET A 64 -18.57 11.80 -0.20
N TYR A 65 -17.35 11.32 -0.42
CA TYR A 65 -16.31 11.29 0.61
C TYR A 65 -15.10 12.03 0.07
N GLU A 66 -15.10 13.36 0.19
CA GLU A 66 -13.84 14.07 0.29
C GLU A 66 -13.08 13.44 1.46
N LEU A 67 -11.92 12.85 1.16
CA LEU A 67 -11.01 12.33 2.19
C LEU A 67 -10.51 13.53 2.99
N SER A 68 -11.25 13.86 4.06
CA SER A 68 -10.90 14.95 4.96
C SER A 68 -9.47 14.77 5.43
N SER A 69 -8.70 15.88 5.42
CA SER A 69 -7.30 15.87 5.82
C SER A 69 -7.20 15.30 7.24
N LYS A 70 -6.51 14.16 7.38
CA LYS A 70 -6.35 13.50 8.68
C LYS A 70 -5.68 14.47 9.65
N LYS A 71 -6.34 14.76 10.76
CA LYS A 71 -5.87 15.76 11.74
C LYS A 71 -4.96 15.13 12.79
N VAL A 72 -4.00 15.89 13.28
CA VAL A 72 -3.13 15.52 14.40
C VAL A 72 -3.19 16.63 15.44
N TRP A 73 -3.54 16.26 16.67
CA TRP A 73 -3.46 17.16 17.84
C TRP A 73 -2.34 16.65 18.74
N ILE A 74 -1.44 17.53 19.18
CA ILE A 74 -0.30 17.13 20.02
C ILE A 74 -0.64 17.36 21.48
N TRP A 75 -0.49 16.34 22.32
CA TRP A 75 -0.65 16.45 23.78
C TRP A 75 0.69 16.17 24.45
N THR A 76 1.36 17.22 24.89
CA THR A 76 2.70 17.17 25.50
C THR A 76 2.87 18.36 26.45
N GLU A 77 3.79 18.23 27.40
CA GLU A 77 4.28 19.34 28.23
C GLU A 77 5.75 19.68 27.91
N ASN A 78 6.41 18.88 27.07
CA ASN A 78 7.80 19.07 26.65
C ASN A 78 7.93 20.11 25.53
N SER A 79 8.59 21.23 25.84
CA SER A 79 8.91 22.31 24.90
C SER A 79 9.63 21.85 23.63
N GLN A 80 10.49 20.81 23.69
CA GLN A 80 11.19 20.29 22.52
C GLN A 80 10.24 19.58 21.55
N VAL A 81 9.24 18.86 22.07
CA VAL A 81 8.20 18.20 21.29
C VAL A 81 7.31 19.25 20.62
N MET A 82 6.97 20.32 21.34
CA MET A 82 6.21 21.45 20.80
C MET A 82 6.98 22.17 19.67
N THR A 83 8.27 22.47 19.84
CA THR A 83 9.11 23.03 18.77
C THR A 83 9.09 22.14 17.53
N ALA A 84 9.36 20.84 17.71
CA ALA A 84 9.40 19.89 16.60
C ALA A 84 8.05 19.72 15.89
N ALA A 85 6.93 19.86 16.60
CA ALA A 85 5.60 19.84 15.99
C ALA A 85 5.33 21.10 15.16
N VAL A 86 5.60 22.29 15.69
CA VAL A 86 5.44 23.58 14.98
C VAL A 86 6.33 23.64 13.74
N GLU A 87 7.61 23.27 13.85
CA GLU A 87 8.55 23.20 12.72
C GLU A 87 8.09 22.23 11.62
N ARG A 88 7.23 21.27 11.96
CA ARG A 88 6.63 20.31 11.05
C ARG A 88 5.20 20.67 10.63
N GLY A 89 4.71 21.86 10.97
CA GLY A 89 3.37 22.31 10.60
C GLY A 89 2.26 21.52 11.28
N TRP A 90 2.45 21.20 12.56
CA TRP A 90 1.39 20.81 13.49
C TRP A 90 1.34 21.84 14.61
N ASP A 91 0.24 22.59 14.64
CA ASP A 91 0.01 23.81 15.41
C ASP A 91 -1.08 23.62 16.48
N THR A 92 -1.92 22.59 16.38
CA THR A 92 -2.94 22.29 17.40
C THR A 92 -2.36 21.51 18.59
N PHE A 93 -2.41 22.12 19.77
CA PHE A 93 -1.87 21.55 21.02
C PHE A 93 -2.95 21.40 22.09
N ILE A 94 -2.96 20.28 22.80
CA ILE A 94 -3.86 20.02 23.92
C ILE A 94 -3.14 20.23 25.24
N PHE A 95 -3.68 21.13 26.06
CA PHE A 95 -3.20 21.45 27.40
C PHE A 95 -4.17 20.95 28.47
N SER A 96 -3.61 20.50 29.59
CA SER A 96 -4.37 20.27 30.82
C SER A 96 -4.86 21.61 31.40
N SER A 97 -5.93 21.57 32.20
CA SER A 97 -6.47 22.76 32.88
C SER A 97 -5.44 23.46 33.79
N GLN A 98 -4.41 22.74 34.23
CA GLN A 98 -3.33 23.23 35.10
C GLN A 98 -2.25 23.99 34.32
N ASN A 99 -2.10 23.72 33.00
CA ASN A 99 -1.00 24.21 32.18
C ASN A 99 -1.38 25.35 31.22
N GLN A 100 -2.38 26.15 31.59
CA GLN A 100 -2.75 27.37 30.86
C GLN A 100 -1.59 28.39 30.77
N GLY A 101 -0.68 28.41 31.76
CA GLY A 101 0.54 29.23 31.70
C GLY A 101 1.41 28.89 30.49
N LEU A 102 1.65 27.59 30.25
CA LEU A 102 2.44 27.09 29.12
C LEU A 102 1.79 27.48 27.78
N ALA A 103 0.48 27.31 27.64
CA ALA A 103 -0.26 27.73 26.44
C ALA A 103 -0.12 29.24 26.16
N ASN A 104 -0.20 30.07 27.20
CA ASN A 104 -0.04 31.52 27.12
C ASN A 104 1.39 31.97 26.80
N GLU A 105 2.41 31.20 27.17
CA GLU A 105 3.80 31.45 26.79
C GLU A 105 4.02 31.07 25.32
N TRP A 106 3.57 29.88 24.91
CA TRP A 106 3.73 29.39 23.55
C TRP A 106 2.98 30.22 22.50
N SER A 107 1.77 30.68 22.82
CA SER A 107 0.97 31.55 21.94
C SER A 107 1.61 32.94 21.69
N LYS A 108 2.67 33.31 22.43
CA LYS A 108 3.48 34.52 22.18
C LYS A 108 4.70 34.25 21.29
N ILE A 109 5.10 32.99 21.16
CA ILE A 109 6.33 32.55 20.49
C ILE A 109 6.01 31.99 19.09
N ALA A 110 4.92 31.25 18.97
CA ALA A 110 4.48 30.61 17.74
C ALA A 110 2.97 30.81 17.51
N LEU A 111 2.56 30.76 16.24
CA LEU A 111 1.14 30.62 15.89
C LEU A 111 0.73 29.18 16.20
N ILE A 112 -0.08 29.00 17.25
CA ILE A 112 -0.61 27.70 17.68
C ILE A 112 -2.11 27.82 17.94
N ASP A 113 -2.80 26.68 17.83
CA ASP A 113 -4.20 26.51 18.21
C ASP A 113 -4.27 25.76 19.55
N PRO A 114 -4.28 26.47 20.70
CA PRO A 114 -4.34 25.83 22.01
C PRO A 114 -5.77 25.34 22.31
N LEU A 115 -5.86 24.07 22.68
CA LEU A 115 -7.06 23.38 23.14
C LEU A 115 -6.91 23.02 24.62
N PHE A 116 -8.00 23.13 25.39
CA PHE A 116 -7.99 22.95 26.84
C PHE A 116 -8.99 21.87 27.28
N ILE A 117 -8.51 20.85 27.98
CA ILE A 117 -9.38 19.82 28.58
C ILE A 117 -10.01 20.35 29.88
N LYS A 118 -11.35 20.32 29.96
CA LYS A 118 -12.13 20.62 31.18
C LYS A 118 -13.31 19.65 31.27
N GLU A 119 -13.43 18.93 32.39
CA GLU A 119 -14.63 18.12 32.74
C GLU A 119 -15.10 17.09 31.67
N GLY A 120 -14.18 16.56 30.84
CA GLY A 120 -14.52 15.62 29.77
C GLY A 120 -14.86 16.29 28.43
N GLU A 121 -14.70 17.60 28.33
CA GLU A 121 -14.83 18.38 27.10
C GLU A 121 -13.52 19.10 26.75
N ILE A 122 -13.38 19.47 25.48
CA ILE A 122 -12.21 20.16 24.93
C ILE A 122 -12.68 21.49 24.32
N PHE A 123 -12.07 22.58 24.78
CA PHE A 123 -12.41 23.95 24.38
C PHE A 123 -11.24 24.63 23.65
N ASP A 124 -11.53 25.56 22.74
CA ASP A 124 -10.52 26.44 22.16
C ASP A 124 -10.20 27.64 23.06
N ASN A 125 -9.38 28.55 22.54
CA ASN A 125 -9.02 29.81 23.19
C ASN A 125 -10.17 30.84 23.27
N ALA A 126 -11.21 30.71 22.46
CA ALA A 126 -12.43 31.53 22.54
C ALA A 126 -13.41 31.02 23.62
N GLY A 127 -13.21 29.78 24.09
CA GLY A 127 -14.11 29.10 25.02
C GLY A 127 -15.21 28.31 24.31
N GLU A 128 -15.14 28.16 22.99
CA GLU A 128 -16.06 27.33 22.22
C GLU A 128 -15.65 25.85 22.34
N ARG A 129 -16.64 24.96 22.38
CA ARG A 129 -16.41 23.53 22.58
C ARG A 129 -16.06 22.84 21.25
N VAL A 130 -14.82 22.38 21.13
CA VAL A 130 -14.26 21.78 19.92
C VAL A 130 -14.43 20.26 19.88
N ALA A 131 -14.44 19.57 21.03
CA ALA A 131 -14.71 18.13 21.10
C ALA A 131 -15.21 17.69 22.49
N THR A 132 -15.73 16.47 22.57
CA THR A 132 -15.94 15.72 23.83
C THR A 132 -14.95 14.55 23.89
N ILE A 133 -14.34 14.29 25.06
CA ILE A 133 -13.41 13.18 25.27
C ILE A 133 -14.05 12.06 26.11
N PHE A 134 -14.01 10.84 25.58
CA PHE A 134 -14.49 9.63 26.26
C PHE A 134 -13.34 8.71 26.60
N GLN A 135 -13.23 8.35 27.88
CA GLN A 135 -12.40 7.22 28.29
C GLN A 135 -13.18 5.92 28.12
N VAL A 136 -12.59 4.98 27.39
CA VAL A 136 -13.22 3.71 27.04
C VAL A 136 -12.28 2.57 27.45
N SER A 137 -12.80 1.67 28.27
CA SER A 137 -12.12 0.46 28.77
C SER A 137 -12.73 -0.81 28.21
N THR A 138 -14.01 -0.80 27.83
CA THR A 138 -14.70 -1.97 27.30
C THR A 138 -15.43 -1.74 25.97
N PRO A 139 -15.56 -2.75 25.09
CA PRO A 139 -16.38 -2.65 23.88
C PRO A 139 -17.86 -2.31 24.17
N SER A 140 -18.34 -2.61 25.38
CA SER A 140 -19.69 -2.28 25.85
C SER A 140 -19.87 -0.82 26.25
N GLU A 141 -18.79 -0.09 26.53
CA GLU A 141 -18.81 1.38 26.67
C GLU A 141 -18.78 2.06 25.32
N LEU A 142 -17.97 1.56 24.37
CA LEU A 142 -17.90 2.10 23.01
C LEU A 142 -19.28 2.12 22.34
N LYS A 143 -20.05 1.03 22.44
CA LYS A 143 -21.43 0.91 21.92
C LYS A 143 -22.49 1.78 22.61
N LYS A 144 -22.12 2.50 23.68
CA LYS A 144 -22.99 3.47 24.36
C LYS A 144 -22.67 4.90 23.97
N LEU A 145 -21.59 5.14 23.22
CA LEU A 145 -21.32 6.42 22.61
C LEU A 145 -22.30 6.61 21.45
N HIS A 146 -23.30 7.47 21.62
CA HIS A 146 -24.24 7.81 20.57
C HIS A 146 -23.73 9.04 19.80
N PRO A 147 -23.20 8.91 18.57
CA PRO A 147 -22.54 10.03 17.89
C PRO A 147 -23.48 11.22 17.66
N GLU A 148 -24.77 10.93 17.45
CA GLU A 148 -25.82 11.93 17.20
C GLU A 148 -26.27 12.71 18.44
N ALA A 149 -25.93 12.25 19.66
CA ALA A 149 -26.24 12.98 20.88
C ALA A 149 -25.32 14.22 21.07
N HIS A 150 -24.17 14.24 20.41
CA HIS A 150 -23.14 15.24 20.61
C HIS A 150 -23.20 16.29 19.48
N HIS A 151 -23.59 17.51 19.83
CA HIS A 151 -23.77 18.63 18.91
C HIS A 151 -22.46 19.19 18.32
N VAL A 152 -21.32 18.55 18.59
CA VAL A 152 -19.97 19.01 18.20
C VAL A 152 -19.41 18.05 17.15
N GLY A 153 -18.86 18.61 16.08
CA GLY A 153 -18.36 17.84 14.93
C GLY A 153 -17.11 16.98 15.19
N ASN A 154 -16.58 16.91 16.42
CA ASN A 154 -15.42 16.08 16.76
C ASN A 154 -15.65 15.32 18.09
N VAL A 155 -15.13 14.09 18.16
CA VAL A 155 -15.10 13.25 19.37
C VAL A 155 -13.69 12.69 19.56
N VAL A 156 -13.16 12.69 20.79
CA VAL A 156 -11.89 12.09 21.16
C VAL A 156 -12.13 10.83 22.00
N ILE A 157 -11.45 9.73 21.67
CA ILE A 157 -11.53 8.46 22.40
C ILE A 157 -10.17 8.15 23.01
N ASP A 158 -10.11 8.07 24.34
CA ASP A 158 -8.93 7.66 25.10
C ASP A 158 -9.10 6.19 25.52
N LEU A 159 -8.39 5.30 24.82
CA LEU A 159 -8.38 3.87 25.15
C LEU A 159 -7.43 3.65 26.33
N LEU A 160 -8.00 3.25 27.48
CA LEU A 160 -7.20 2.92 28.66
C LEU A 160 -6.41 1.61 28.44
N ASP A 161 -6.98 0.65 27.71
CA ASP A 161 -6.28 -0.52 27.16
C ASP A 161 -6.73 -0.80 25.72
N TRP A 162 -5.91 -0.38 24.74
CA TRP A 162 -6.21 -0.57 23.32
C TRP A 162 -6.12 -2.04 22.88
N GLN A 163 -5.41 -2.91 23.61
CA GLN A 163 -5.32 -4.33 23.26
C GLN A 163 -6.68 -5.06 23.40
N VAL A 164 -7.58 -4.48 24.21
CA VAL A 164 -8.96 -4.98 24.42
C VAL A 164 -9.93 -4.47 23.35
N ILE A 165 -9.64 -3.34 22.70
CA ILE A 165 -10.56 -2.67 21.76
C ILE A 165 -9.86 -2.37 20.43
N PRO A 166 -10.02 -3.25 19.42
CA PRO A 166 -9.55 -3.01 18.06
C PRO A 166 -10.04 -1.67 17.49
N ALA A 167 -9.16 -0.96 16.77
CA ALA A 167 -9.45 0.34 16.16
C ALA A 167 -10.61 0.27 15.15
N GLU A 168 -10.79 -0.88 14.51
CA GLU A 168 -11.87 -1.21 13.59
C GLU A 168 -13.26 -1.08 14.24
N ASN A 169 -13.39 -1.41 15.54
CA ASN A 169 -14.65 -1.26 16.26
C ASN A 169 -15.03 0.21 16.42
N ILE A 170 -14.05 1.10 16.59
CA ILE A 170 -14.29 2.55 16.67
C ILE A 170 -14.75 3.06 15.29
N VAL A 171 -14.07 2.66 14.21
CA VAL A 171 -14.48 3.05 12.85
C VAL A 171 -15.91 2.57 12.54
N ALA A 172 -16.26 1.35 12.94
CA ALA A 172 -17.59 0.78 12.73
C ALA A 172 -18.70 1.50 13.51
N GLU A 173 -18.48 1.85 14.78
CA GLU A 173 -19.49 2.52 15.62
C GLU A 173 -19.84 3.93 15.10
N PHE A 174 -18.87 4.65 14.54
CA PHE A 174 -19.05 6.01 14.02
C PHE A 174 -19.28 6.06 12.50
N GLN A 175 -19.40 4.91 11.83
CA GLN A 175 -19.55 4.83 10.38
C GLN A 175 -20.85 5.50 9.90
N GLY A 176 -20.75 6.43 8.96
CA GLY A 176 -21.89 7.20 8.43
C GLY A 176 -22.30 8.40 9.28
N SER A 177 -21.72 8.60 10.47
CA SER A 177 -21.87 9.84 11.22
C SER A 177 -21.13 11.00 10.54
N LYS A 178 -21.54 12.25 10.82
CA LYS A 178 -20.80 13.47 10.41
C LYS A 178 -19.68 13.84 11.38
N THR A 179 -19.40 12.99 12.38
CA THR A 179 -18.51 13.28 13.50
C THR A 179 -17.09 12.85 13.17
N THR A 180 -16.14 13.79 13.29
CA THR A 180 -14.71 13.50 13.13
C THR A 180 -14.18 12.82 14.40
N VAL A 181 -13.90 11.53 14.31
CA VAL A 181 -13.34 10.78 15.45
C VAL A 181 -11.82 10.91 15.50
N PHE A 182 -11.31 11.18 16.70
CA PHE A 182 -9.92 11.15 17.07
C PHE A 182 -9.70 10.04 18.10
N ALA A 183 -8.56 9.34 18.04
CA ALA A 183 -8.11 8.47 19.13
C ALA A 183 -6.86 9.03 19.80
N VAL A 184 -6.77 8.90 21.13
CA VAL A 184 -5.53 9.16 21.87
C VAL A 184 -4.56 8.02 21.63
N SER A 185 -3.35 8.38 21.21
CA SER A 185 -2.26 7.47 20.87
C SER A 185 -1.02 7.86 21.66
N LYS A 186 -0.31 6.87 22.21
CA LYS A 186 0.89 7.03 23.03
C LYS A 186 2.17 6.74 22.22
N SER A 187 2.03 6.39 20.93
CA SER A 187 3.16 6.13 20.02
C SER A 187 2.79 6.37 18.54
N PRO A 188 3.77 6.58 17.64
CA PRO A 188 3.52 6.71 16.20
C PRO A 188 2.92 5.46 15.56
N ALA A 189 3.26 4.27 16.05
CA ALA A 189 2.74 3.01 15.53
C ALA A 189 1.24 2.83 15.86
N GLU A 190 0.84 3.21 17.07
CA GLU A 190 -0.56 3.24 17.50
C GLU A 190 -1.34 4.33 16.76
N ALA A 191 -0.76 5.52 16.57
CA ALA A 191 -1.33 6.57 15.74
C ALA A 191 -1.56 6.10 14.30
N GLN A 192 -0.58 5.40 13.69
CA GLN A 192 -0.73 4.82 12.36
C GLN A 192 -1.87 3.80 12.32
N LEU A 193 -1.97 2.89 13.30
CA LEU A 193 -3.05 1.91 13.38
C LEU A 193 -4.44 2.58 13.37
N PHE A 194 -4.62 3.64 14.16
CA PHE A 194 -5.88 4.41 14.17
C PHE A 194 -6.17 5.12 12.84
N LEU A 195 -5.14 5.66 12.17
CA LEU A 195 -5.26 6.34 10.87
C LEU A 195 -5.44 5.39 9.67
N GLU A 196 -5.28 4.08 9.89
CA GLU A 196 -5.35 3.03 8.87
C GLU A 196 -6.41 1.95 9.15
N ALA A 197 -7.15 2.04 10.25
CA ALA A 197 -8.18 1.08 10.61
C ALA A 197 -9.28 0.95 9.53
N LEU A 198 -9.59 -0.30 9.13
CA LEU A 198 -10.43 -0.62 7.96
C LEU A 198 -9.91 0.04 6.67
N GLU A 199 -10.77 0.57 5.80
CA GLU A 199 -10.36 1.18 4.52
C GLU A 199 -10.11 2.70 4.60
N HIS A 200 -10.50 3.34 5.71
CA HIS A 200 -10.52 4.81 5.83
C HIS A 200 -9.78 5.35 7.05
N GLY A 201 -9.72 4.61 8.16
CA GLY A 201 -9.17 5.06 9.44
C GLY A 201 -9.96 6.20 10.10
N LEU A 202 -9.64 6.49 11.37
CA LEU A 202 -10.24 7.59 12.13
C LEU A 202 -9.90 8.96 11.52
N GLY A 203 -10.73 9.98 11.78
CA GLY A 203 -10.60 11.32 11.21
C GLY A 203 -9.34 12.06 11.68
N GLY A 204 -8.81 11.70 12.84
CA GLY A 204 -7.52 12.17 13.32
C GLY A 204 -6.98 11.35 14.49
N VAL A 205 -5.90 11.84 15.08
CA VAL A 205 -5.29 11.29 16.29
C VAL A 205 -4.88 12.41 17.24
N VAL A 206 -4.97 12.14 18.54
CA VAL A 206 -4.28 12.89 19.58
C VAL A 206 -2.98 12.14 19.86
N LEU A 207 -1.83 12.71 19.50
CA LEU A 207 -0.52 12.13 19.78
C LEU A 207 -0.05 12.63 21.15
N LYS A 208 -0.15 11.76 22.16
CA LYS A 208 0.24 12.03 23.56
C LYS A 208 1.64 11.48 23.83
N VAL A 209 2.66 12.32 23.70
CA VAL A 209 4.07 11.91 23.71
C VAL A 209 4.98 12.97 24.34
N GLU A 210 6.09 12.53 24.94
CA GLU A 210 7.13 13.43 25.49
C GLU A 210 8.49 13.30 24.77
N ASP A 211 8.55 12.50 23.69
CA ASP A 211 9.73 12.28 22.85
C ASP A 211 9.56 12.95 21.48
N VAL A 212 10.53 13.78 21.11
CA VAL A 212 10.63 14.44 19.79
C VAL A 212 10.59 13.42 18.66
N LYS A 213 11.24 12.26 18.81
CA LYS A 213 11.31 11.24 17.76
C LYS A 213 9.92 10.79 17.30
N ALA A 214 8.95 10.73 18.22
CA ALA A 214 7.58 10.31 17.90
C ALA A 214 6.89 11.28 16.91
N VAL A 215 7.11 12.58 17.08
CA VAL A 215 6.61 13.62 16.16
C VAL A 215 7.28 13.48 14.78
N LEU A 216 8.60 13.23 14.75
CA LEU A 216 9.35 13.05 13.51
C LEU A 216 8.88 11.82 12.73
N ASP A 217 8.73 10.68 13.40
CA ASP A 217 8.30 9.40 12.82
C ASP A 217 6.87 9.51 12.25
N LEU A 218 5.93 10.09 13.01
CA LEU A 218 4.56 10.28 12.52
C LEU A 218 4.51 11.30 11.37
N LYS A 219 5.38 12.32 11.35
CA LYS A 219 5.43 13.25 10.22
C LYS A 219 5.98 12.57 8.96
N GLU A 220 6.98 11.69 9.09
CA GLU A 220 7.45 10.87 7.96
C GLU A 220 6.35 9.95 7.42
N TYR A 221 5.52 9.37 8.30
CA TYR A 221 4.32 8.65 7.89
C TYR A 221 3.36 9.54 7.07
N PHE A 222 3.02 10.74 7.56
CA PHE A 222 2.15 11.68 6.85
C PHE A 222 2.74 12.15 5.52
N ASN A 223 4.05 12.37 5.43
CA ASN A 223 4.72 12.73 4.19
C ASN A 223 4.60 11.62 3.15
N ARG A 224 4.87 10.36 3.52
CA ARG A 224 4.66 9.19 2.64
C ARG A 224 3.19 9.05 2.22
N ARG A 225 2.24 9.28 3.14
CA ARG A 225 0.79 9.26 2.83
C ARG A 225 0.39 10.39 1.88
N ASN A 226 0.99 11.57 1.98
CA ASN A 226 0.67 12.72 1.11
C ASN A 226 1.33 12.60 -0.27
N GLU A 227 2.53 12.01 -0.37
CA GLU A 227 3.15 11.65 -1.66
C GLU A 227 2.20 10.77 -2.50
N VAL A 228 1.50 9.83 -1.88
CA VAL A 228 0.48 8.96 -2.50
C VAL A 228 -0.74 9.73 -3.05
N HIS A 229 -1.05 10.92 -2.52
CA HIS A 229 -2.15 11.75 -3.02
C HIS A 229 -1.73 12.66 -4.19
N ASN A 230 -0.43 12.91 -4.37
CA ASN A 230 0.08 13.67 -5.50
C ASN A 230 0.08 12.81 -6.77
N ARG A 231 -0.44 13.36 -7.87
CA ARG A 231 -0.40 12.71 -9.18
C ARG A 231 1.02 12.80 -9.73
N LEU A 232 1.63 11.65 -9.94
CA LEU A 232 2.95 11.53 -10.54
C LEU A 232 2.88 11.95 -12.02
N SER A 233 3.79 12.84 -12.43
CA SER A 233 3.89 13.24 -13.84
C SER A 233 4.48 12.09 -14.67
N LEU A 234 3.60 11.41 -15.40
CA LEU A 234 3.95 10.43 -16.43
C LEU A 234 4.14 11.14 -17.77
N THR A 235 5.14 10.70 -18.51
CA THR A 235 5.53 11.22 -19.82
C THR A 235 5.20 10.18 -20.89
N LYS A 236 4.66 10.64 -22.01
CA LYS A 236 4.42 9.85 -23.21
C LYS A 236 5.74 9.67 -23.97
N ALA A 237 6.08 8.44 -24.35
CA ALA A 237 7.16 8.18 -25.30
C ALA A 237 6.69 7.24 -26.41
N THR A 238 7.30 7.43 -27.58
CA THR A 238 7.11 6.59 -28.76
C THR A 238 8.19 5.51 -28.76
N ILE A 239 7.79 4.26 -28.94
CA ILE A 239 8.69 3.13 -29.12
C ILE A 239 9.48 3.32 -30.42
N THR A 240 10.82 3.24 -30.33
CA THR A 240 11.73 3.35 -31.48
C THR A 240 12.17 1.98 -31.97
N GLN A 241 12.42 1.03 -31.05
CA GLN A 241 12.92 -0.29 -31.38
C GLN A 241 12.36 -1.35 -30.43
N VAL A 242 12.02 -2.52 -30.99
CA VAL A 242 11.59 -3.71 -30.25
C VAL A 242 12.31 -4.91 -30.88
N HIS A 243 13.11 -5.65 -30.11
CA HIS A 243 13.78 -6.84 -30.61
C HIS A 243 14.02 -7.89 -29.52
N ALA A 244 13.94 -9.17 -29.91
CA ALA A 244 14.28 -10.28 -29.02
C ALA A 244 15.79 -10.34 -28.79
N VAL A 245 16.21 -10.66 -27.56
CA VAL A 245 17.63 -10.59 -27.17
C VAL A 245 18.19 -11.99 -26.86
N GLY A 246 17.59 -12.68 -25.90
CA GLY A 246 18.11 -13.96 -25.40
C GLY A 246 17.50 -14.36 -24.06
N MET A 247 18.08 -15.37 -23.42
CA MET A 247 17.67 -15.79 -22.07
C MET A 247 18.28 -14.87 -20.99
N GLY A 248 17.52 -14.51 -19.97
CA GLY A 248 18.03 -13.81 -18.80
C GLY A 248 17.14 -13.97 -17.57
N ASP A 249 17.72 -13.72 -16.39
CA ASP A 249 17.02 -13.88 -15.11
C ASP A 249 16.07 -12.70 -14.85
N ARG A 250 14.76 -13.01 -14.87
CA ARG A 250 13.69 -12.03 -14.72
C ARG A 250 13.02 -12.14 -13.36
N VAL A 251 12.62 -11.00 -12.82
CA VAL A 251 11.96 -10.84 -11.53
C VAL A 251 10.46 -10.67 -11.71
N CYS A 252 9.69 -11.55 -11.11
CA CYS A 252 8.27 -11.34 -10.82
C CYS A 252 8.13 -10.76 -9.42
N VAL A 253 7.32 -9.71 -9.29
CA VAL A 253 6.94 -9.11 -8.01
C VAL A 253 5.48 -9.48 -7.75
N ASP A 254 5.24 -10.25 -6.69
CA ASP A 254 3.91 -10.52 -6.15
C ASP A 254 3.67 -9.57 -4.96
N LEU A 255 2.60 -8.79 -5.00
CA LEU A 255 2.20 -7.84 -3.97
C LEU A 255 1.17 -8.44 -3.01
N CYS A 256 1.05 -7.84 -1.82
CA CYS A 256 -0.02 -8.13 -0.86
C CYS A 256 -1.33 -7.38 -1.17
N SER A 257 -1.41 -6.69 -2.31
CA SER A 257 -2.57 -5.90 -2.74
C SER A 257 -2.95 -6.20 -4.19
N LEU A 258 -4.23 -6.12 -4.51
CA LEU A 258 -4.72 -6.27 -5.88
C LEU A 258 -4.50 -4.97 -6.68
N MET A 259 -4.21 -5.14 -7.97
CA MET A 259 -4.09 -4.10 -8.99
C MET A 259 -5.23 -4.21 -10.01
N ARG A 260 -5.60 -3.07 -10.58
CA ARG A 260 -6.68 -2.89 -11.56
C ARG A 260 -6.10 -2.70 -12.98
N PRO A 261 -6.91 -2.83 -14.04
CA PRO A 261 -6.49 -2.46 -15.39
C PRO A 261 -5.93 -1.04 -15.45
N GLY A 262 -4.79 -0.88 -16.13
CA GLY A 262 -4.03 0.38 -16.14
C GLY A 262 -3.07 0.59 -14.96
N GLU A 263 -3.05 -0.30 -13.95
CA GLU A 263 -2.12 -0.23 -12.82
C GLU A 263 -0.93 -1.19 -12.96
N GLY A 264 0.24 -0.74 -12.51
CA GLY A 264 1.50 -1.48 -12.63
C GLY A 264 2.62 -0.91 -11.76
N LEU A 265 3.85 -1.36 -12.02
CA LEU A 265 5.07 -0.84 -11.40
C LEU A 265 5.86 -0.01 -12.41
N LEU A 266 6.51 1.06 -11.93
CA LEU A 266 7.47 1.82 -12.73
C LEU A 266 8.83 1.13 -12.70
N VAL A 267 9.28 0.63 -13.85
CA VAL A 267 10.50 -0.16 -14.01
C VAL A 267 11.30 0.32 -15.22
N GLY A 268 12.64 0.35 -15.14
CA GLY A 268 13.48 0.68 -16.30
C GLY A 268 14.89 0.11 -16.16
N SER A 269 15.61 -0.05 -17.28
CA SER A 269 17.03 -0.45 -17.21
C SER A 269 17.91 0.62 -16.55
N PHE A 270 17.48 1.89 -16.58
CA PHE A 270 18.15 3.03 -15.94
C PHE A 270 17.17 3.81 -15.06
N ALA A 271 17.65 4.35 -13.93
CA ALA A 271 16.79 5.10 -13.00
C ALA A 271 16.17 6.36 -13.65
N ARG A 272 16.84 6.97 -14.63
CA ARG A 272 16.41 8.18 -15.35
C ARG A 272 15.08 8.06 -16.10
N GLY A 273 14.64 6.84 -16.45
CA GLY A 273 13.38 6.61 -17.16
C GLY A 273 12.79 5.24 -16.85
N LEU A 274 11.67 5.24 -16.13
CA LEU A 274 10.98 4.04 -15.67
C LEU A 274 9.66 3.88 -16.42
N PHE A 275 9.53 2.86 -17.26
CA PHE A 275 8.31 2.49 -17.97
C PHE A 275 7.24 1.97 -17.03
N LEU A 276 5.97 2.24 -17.31
CA LEU A 276 4.85 1.70 -16.53
C LEU A 276 4.51 0.27 -17.01
N VAL A 277 5.11 -0.72 -16.34
CA VAL A 277 4.92 -2.15 -16.61
C VAL A 277 3.64 -2.63 -15.92
N HIS A 278 2.67 -3.03 -16.74
CA HIS A 278 1.33 -3.38 -16.30
C HIS A 278 1.29 -4.68 -15.48
N SER A 279 0.30 -4.78 -14.59
CA SER A 279 0.03 -5.98 -13.81
C SER A 279 -0.58 -7.11 -14.65
N GLU A 280 -0.42 -8.35 -14.19
CA GLU A 280 -1.04 -9.54 -14.78
C GLU A 280 -2.56 -9.60 -14.47
N CYS A 281 -3.24 -8.45 -14.36
CA CYS A 281 -4.65 -8.36 -13.95
C CYS A 281 -5.64 -8.60 -15.10
N LEU A 282 -5.19 -8.57 -16.36
CA LEU A 282 -6.03 -8.91 -17.51
C LEU A 282 -6.11 -10.44 -17.66
N GLU A 283 -7.31 -10.94 -17.90
CA GLU A 283 -7.56 -12.34 -18.21
C GLU A 283 -7.51 -12.56 -19.72
N SER A 284 -6.94 -13.70 -20.15
CA SER A 284 -7.00 -14.15 -21.54
C SER A 284 -7.64 -15.54 -21.62
N SER A 285 -8.05 -15.97 -22.81
CA SER A 285 -8.65 -17.29 -23.04
C SER A 285 -7.76 -18.48 -22.68
N TYR A 286 -6.48 -18.23 -22.37
CA TYR A 286 -5.48 -19.26 -22.06
C TYR A 286 -4.83 -19.08 -20.68
N ILE A 287 -4.93 -17.90 -20.07
CA ILE A 287 -4.22 -17.57 -18.83
C ILE A 287 -5.15 -16.79 -17.89
N ALA A 288 -5.45 -17.42 -16.75
CA ALA A 288 -6.17 -16.80 -15.64
C ALA A 288 -5.38 -15.62 -15.06
N SER A 289 -6.08 -14.53 -14.75
CA SER A 289 -5.48 -13.30 -14.23
C SER A 289 -4.83 -13.51 -12.85
N ARG A 290 -3.79 -12.72 -12.59
CA ARG A 290 -3.06 -12.62 -11.32
C ARG A 290 -2.91 -11.15 -10.96
N PRO A 291 -4.00 -10.46 -10.55
CA PRO A 291 -4.01 -9.02 -10.27
C PRO A 291 -3.06 -8.56 -9.17
N PHE A 292 -2.38 -9.45 -8.45
CA PHE A 292 -1.34 -9.12 -7.47
C PHE A 292 0.09 -9.19 -8.06
N ARG A 293 0.27 -9.58 -9.32
CA ARG A 293 1.58 -9.85 -9.94
C ARG A 293 1.97 -8.83 -11.00
N VAL A 294 3.24 -8.48 -11.05
CA VAL A 294 3.89 -7.80 -12.18
C VAL A 294 5.12 -8.60 -12.63
N ASN A 295 5.25 -8.88 -13.94
CA ASN A 295 6.44 -9.46 -14.56
C ASN A 295 7.42 -8.30 -14.86
N ALA A 296 8.13 -7.83 -13.83
CA ALA A 296 8.70 -6.49 -13.80
C ALA A 296 9.85 -6.24 -14.79
N GLY A 297 10.82 -7.16 -14.89
CA GLY A 297 12.02 -6.99 -15.71
C GLY A 297 13.18 -7.88 -15.25
N PRO A 298 14.40 -7.73 -15.79
CA PRO A 298 15.58 -8.47 -15.33
C PRO A 298 16.07 -8.00 -13.95
N VAL A 299 16.90 -8.82 -13.31
CA VAL A 299 17.49 -8.56 -11.97
C VAL A 299 18.21 -7.21 -11.80
N HIS A 300 18.70 -6.59 -12.88
CA HIS A 300 19.40 -5.30 -12.86
C HIS A 300 18.48 -4.09 -13.03
N ALA A 301 17.21 -4.26 -13.41
CA ALA A 301 16.34 -3.12 -13.67
C ALA A 301 15.96 -2.42 -12.36
N TYR A 302 15.84 -1.10 -12.42
CA TYR A 302 15.37 -0.26 -11.33
C TYR A 302 13.86 -0.32 -11.22
N VAL A 303 13.33 -0.28 -9.99
CA VAL A 303 11.90 -0.11 -9.69
C VAL A 303 11.70 1.10 -8.76
N ALA A 304 10.59 1.83 -8.93
CA ALA A 304 10.23 2.94 -8.06
C ALA A 304 9.79 2.48 -6.65
N THR A 305 10.31 3.17 -5.63
CA THR A 305 10.00 2.93 -4.20
C THR A 305 9.57 4.24 -3.51
N PRO A 306 8.90 4.18 -2.34
CA PRO A 306 8.40 5.37 -1.64
C PRO A 306 9.48 6.41 -1.31
N GLY A 307 9.09 7.68 -1.11
CA GLY A 307 10.04 8.77 -0.88
C GLY A 307 10.80 9.21 -2.14
N GLY A 308 10.23 8.96 -3.33
CA GLY A 308 10.84 9.29 -4.63
C GLY A 308 12.09 8.47 -4.97
N LYS A 309 12.34 7.35 -4.28
CA LYS A 309 13.54 6.51 -4.41
C LYS A 309 13.39 5.45 -5.51
N THR A 310 14.49 4.76 -5.78
CA THR A 310 14.53 3.54 -6.62
C THR A 310 15.33 2.46 -5.91
N SER A 311 15.17 1.20 -6.34
CA SER A 311 15.96 0.05 -5.90
C SER A 311 16.08 -0.94 -7.07
N TYR A 312 17.08 -1.81 -7.08
CA TYR A 312 17.16 -2.88 -8.08
C TYR A 312 16.11 -3.96 -7.81
N LEU A 313 15.52 -4.54 -8.85
CA LEU A 313 14.55 -5.64 -8.71
C LEU A 313 15.12 -6.86 -7.95
N SER A 314 16.44 -7.07 -7.99
CA SER A 314 17.15 -8.11 -7.22
C SER A 314 17.28 -7.83 -5.71
N GLU A 315 17.13 -6.58 -5.28
CA GLU A 315 17.19 -6.18 -3.86
C GLU A 315 15.85 -6.34 -3.13
N LEU A 316 14.75 -6.39 -3.88
CA LEU A 316 13.41 -6.55 -3.33
C LEU A 316 13.28 -7.86 -2.53
N LYS A 317 12.59 -7.80 -1.39
CA LYS A 317 12.30 -8.92 -0.50
C LYS A 317 10.88 -8.80 0.04
N ALA A 318 10.34 -9.89 0.58
CA ALA A 318 9.05 -9.86 1.26
C ALA A 318 9.04 -8.81 2.39
N GLY A 319 7.95 -8.07 2.53
CA GLY A 319 7.82 -6.97 3.49
C GLY A 319 8.48 -5.65 3.06
N LYS A 320 9.11 -5.56 1.88
CA LYS A 320 9.54 -4.28 1.29
C LYS A 320 8.39 -3.56 0.61
N GLU A 321 8.53 -2.25 0.47
CA GLU A 321 7.55 -1.35 -0.16
C GLU A 321 7.95 -1.03 -1.60
N VAL A 322 6.98 -0.98 -2.52
CA VAL A 322 7.12 -0.49 -3.90
C VAL A 322 6.00 0.48 -4.26
N MET A 323 6.20 1.30 -5.28
CA MET A 323 5.17 2.20 -5.80
C MET A 323 4.36 1.53 -6.91
N VAL A 324 3.06 1.31 -6.66
CA VAL A 324 2.08 1.00 -7.70
C VAL A 324 1.55 2.30 -8.27
N VAL A 325 1.46 2.42 -9.60
CA VAL A 325 1.02 3.62 -10.30
C VAL A 325 -0.03 3.25 -11.35
N ASP A 326 -1.07 4.08 -11.52
CA ASP A 326 -2.07 3.94 -12.56
C ASP A 326 -1.75 4.75 -13.82
N GLN A 327 -2.44 4.46 -14.93
CA GLN A 327 -2.33 5.16 -16.22
C GLN A 327 -2.50 6.70 -16.13
N THR A 328 -3.08 7.20 -15.04
CA THR A 328 -3.35 8.62 -14.81
C THR A 328 -2.27 9.28 -13.94
N GLY A 329 -1.30 8.50 -13.45
CA GLY A 329 -0.27 8.95 -12.51
C GLY A 329 -0.70 8.93 -11.03
N LYS A 330 -1.89 8.42 -10.68
CA LYS A 330 -2.23 8.19 -9.27
C LYS A 330 -1.36 7.05 -8.77
N MET A 331 -0.66 7.25 -7.65
CA MET A 331 0.26 6.26 -7.08
C MET A 331 -0.21 5.79 -5.70
N ARG A 332 0.27 4.63 -5.25
CA ARG A 332 0.14 4.15 -3.87
C ARG A 332 1.31 3.25 -3.50
N THR A 333 1.68 3.24 -2.23
CA THR A 333 2.59 2.23 -1.68
C THR A 333 1.90 0.87 -1.65
N ALA A 334 2.63 -0.19 -2.00
CA ALA A 334 2.20 -1.58 -1.85
C ALA A 334 3.31 -2.43 -1.23
N ILE A 335 2.92 -3.40 -0.40
CA ILE A 335 3.85 -4.35 0.21
C ILE A 335 4.15 -5.49 -0.78
N VAL A 336 5.43 -5.80 -0.95
CA VAL A 336 5.90 -7.00 -1.67
C VAL A 336 5.66 -8.22 -0.79
N GLY A 337 4.83 -9.15 -1.28
CA GLY A 337 4.59 -10.44 -0.62
C GLY A 337 5.63 -11.49 -1.01
N ARG A 338 6.01 -11.56 -2.30
CA ARG A 338 7.03 -12.49 -2.79
C ARG A 338 7.75 -11.93 -4.02
N VAL A 339 9.04 -12.24 -4.10
CA VAL A 339 9.87 -12.00 -5.29
C VAL A 339 10.24 -13.34 -5.90
N LYS A 340 10.04 -13.53 -7.21
CA LYS A 340 10.36 -14.77 -7.94
C LYS A 340 11.31 -14.48 -9.09
N ILE A 341 12.55 -14.96 -8.98
CA ILE A 341 13.56 -14.90 -10.03
C ILE A 341 13.52 -16.20 -10.83
N GLU A 342 13.47 -16.12 -12.16
CA GLU A 342 13.58 -17.27 -13.08
C GLU A 342 14.12 -16.84 -14.45
N THR A 343 14.86 -17.72 -15.11
CA THR A 343 15.44 -17.46 -16.43
C THR A 343 14.37 -17.59 -17.53
N ARG A 344 14.21 -16.57 -18.38
CA ARG A 344 13.21 -16.52 -19.46
C ARG A 344 13.77 -15.82 -20.71
N PRO A 345 13.16 -16.03 -21.90
CA PRO A 345 13.43 -15.19 -23.06
C PRO A 345 13.05 -13.74 -22.78
N LEU A 346 13.95 -12.81 -23.13
CA LEU A 346 13.79 -11.37 -22.97
C LEU A 346 13.67 -10.65 -24.33
N ILE A 347 12.95 -9.53 -24.30
CA ILE A 347 12.79 -8.56 -25.37
C ILE A 347 13.31 -7.21 -24.89
N LEU A 348 14.12 -6.53 -25.70
CA LEU A 348 14.58 -5.16 -25.47
C LEU A 348 13.62 -4.21 -26.18
N VAL A 349 13.09 -3.27 -25.40
CA VAL A 349 12.22 -2.19 -25.84
C VAL A 349 12.94 -0.87 -25.61
N GLU A 350 13.02 -0.06 -26.64
CA GLU A 350 13.60 1.29 -26.61
C GLU A 350 12.55 2.32 -27.01
N ALA A 351 12.59 3.49 -26.36
CA ALA A 351 11.64 4.57 -26.59
C ALA A 351 12.31 5.95 -26.47
N LYS A 352 11.71 6.94 -27.14
CA LYS A 352 12.07 8.36 -27.07
C LYS A 352 10.85 9.23 -26.81
N ILE A 353 11.06 10.35 -26.12
CA ILE A 353 10.01 11.35 -25.86
C ILE A 353 9.88 12.31 -27.05
N ASP A 354 11.02 12.81 -27.55
CA ASP A 354 11.11 13.58 -28.79
C ASP A 354 11.99 12.79 -29.78
N ALA A 355 11.59 12.75 -31.04
CA ALA A 355 12.39 12.15 -32.11
C ALA A 355 13.76 12.84 -32.29
N ASN A 356 13.84 14.13 -31.95
CA ASN A 356 15.05 14.94 -32.04
C ASN A 356 15.98 14.80 -30.81
N ASP A 357 15.50 14.23 -29.69
CA ASP A 357 16.34 13.98 -28.52
C ASP A 357 17.28 12.78 -28.80
N GLN A 358 18.52 12.86 -28.32
CA GLN A 358 19.45 11.74 -28.36
C GLN A 358 19.21 10.74 -27.21
N THR A 359 18.52 11.16 -26.15
CA THR A 359 18.22 10.34 -24.98
C THR A 359 17.31 9.16 -25.37
N VAL A 360 17.85 7.95 -25.27
CA VAL A 360 17.08 6.70 -25.38
C VAL A 360 16.79 6.18 -23.98
N TYR A 361 15.53 5.81 -23.76
CA TYR A 361 15.08 5.08 -22.58
C TYR A 361 14.85 3.62 -22.98
N SER A 362 15.32 2.68 -22.16
CA SER A 362 15.22 1.26 -22.46
C SER A 362 14.69 0.45 -21.28
N ILE A 363 14.03 -0.66 -21.61
CA ILE A 363 13.63 -1.68 -20.67
C ILE A 363 13.74 -3.06 -21.33
N LEU A 364 14.21 -4.03 -20.55
CA LEU A 364 14.17 -5.45 -20.87
C LEU A 364 12.97 -6.09 -20.16
N LEU A 365 12.15 -6.84 -20.91
CA LEU A 365 10.96 -7.52 -20.40
C LEU A 365 10.93 -8.98 -20.82
N GLN A 366 10.16 -9.82 -20.12
CA GLN A 366 9.93 -11.20 -20.56
C GLN A 366 9.05 -11.20 -21.82
N THR A 367 9.45 -11.97 -22.85
CA THR A 367 8.64 -12.17 -24.07
C THR A 367 7.43 -13.06 -23.78
N ALA A 368 6.32 -12.48 -23.30
CA ALA A 368 5.05 -13.17 -23.09
C ALA A 368 3.85 -12.21 -23.17
N GLU A 369 2.68 -12.74 -23.56
CA GLU A 369 1.43 -11.97 -23.73
C GLU A 369 0.94 -11.31 -22.43
N THR A 370 1.23 -11.91 -21.28
CA THR A 370 0.90 -11.38 -19.94
C THR A 370 1.80 -10.23 -19.48
N VAL A 371 2.76 -9.81 -20.29
CA VAL A 371 3.67 -8.70 -20.01
C VAL A 371 3.31 -7.58 -20.96
N ALA A 372 2.91 -6.43 -20.43
CA ALA A 372 2.40 -5.32 -21.21
C ALA A 372 2.91 -3.98 -20.66
N LEU A 373 3.00 -2.98 -21.53
CA LEU A 373 3.25 -1.59 -21.15
C LEU A 373 1.92 -0.81 -21.19
N VAL A 374 1.73 0.08 -20.22
CA VAL A 374 0.53 0.93 -20.14
C VAL A 374 0.61 2.06 -21.16
N CYS A 375 -0.50 2.32 -21.84
CA CYS A 375 -0.61 3.32 -22.89
C CYS A 375 -1.12 4.67 -22.35
N PRO A 376 -0.81 5.80 -23.01
CA PRO A 376 -1.44 7.08 -22.72
C PRO A 376 -2.96 7.01 -22.94
N HIS A 377 -3.73 7.77 -22.15
CA HIS A 377 -5.18 7.84 -22.33
C HIS A 377 -5.57 8.98 -23.28
N GLU A 378 -5.98 8.66 -24.52
CA GLU A 378 -6.42 9.65 -25.52
C GLU A 378 -7.96 9.74 -25.66
N GLY A 379 -8.62 10.20 -24.59
CA GLY A 379 -10.03 10.64 -24.63
C GLY A 379 -11.05 9.59 -25.12
N ASN A 380 -12.11 10.06 -25.80
CA ASN A 380 -13.28 9.28 -26.22
C ASN A 380 -13.05 8.29 -27.38
N ARG A 381 -11.83 7.80 -27.59
CA ARG A 381 -11.55 6.69 -28.51
C ARG A 381 -11.35 5.41 -27.72
N THR A 382 -11.93 4.32 -28.22
CA THR A 382 -11.67 2.94 -27.74
C THR A 382 -10.24 2.52 -28.11
N GLN A 383 -9.25 3.10 -27.45
CA GLN A 383 -7.86 2.68 -27.48
C GLN A 383 -7.58 1.64 -26.39
N LYS A 384 -6.52 0.85 -26.60
CA LYS A 384 -6.09 -0.16 -25.64
C LYS A 384 -5.47 0.52 -24.41
N THR A 385 -5.89 0.13 -23.22
CA THR A 385 -5.25 0.50 -21.94
C THR A 385 -3.78 0.10 -21.88
N VAL A 386 -3.42 -1.01 -22.54
CA VAL A 386 -2.08 -1.61 -22.52
C VAL A 386 -1.74 -2.24 -23.87
N ILE A 387 -0.45 -2.36 -24.19
CA ILE A 387 0.05 -3.14 -25.31
C ILE A 387 0.94 -4.28 -24.78
N PRO A 388 0.55 -5.56 -24.98
CA PRO A 388 1.41 -6.71 -24.73
C PRO A 388 2.72 -6.61 -25.51
N VAL A 389 3.86 -6.93 -24.88
CA VAL A 389 5.19 -6.83 -25.50
C VAL A 389 5.36 -7.72 -26.72
N THR A 390 4.56 -8.79 -26.83
CA THR A 390 4.48 -9.67 -28.01
C THR A 390 3.82 -9.02 -29.23
N SER A 391 3.14 -7.88 -29.03
CA SER A 391 2.44 -7.10 -30.08
C SER A 391 2.97 -5.67 -30.22
N LEU A 392 3.94 -5.28 -29.39
CA LEU A 392 4.56 -3.97 -29.36
C LEU A 392 5.48 -3.77 -30.56
N LYS A 393 5.44 -2.58 -31.17
CA LYS A 393 6.21 -2.22 -32.37
C LYS A 393 6.67 -0.76 -32.33
N ALA A 394 7.60 -0.41 -33.20
CA ALA A 394 7.98 0.98 -33.41
C ALA A 394 6.77 1.83 -33.81
N GLY A 395 6.67 3.05 -33.24
CA GLY A 395 5.52 3.94 -33.41
C GLY A 395 4.38 3.74 -32.40
N ASP A 396 4.36 2.64 -31.63
CA ASP A 396 3.45 2.53 -30.49
C ASP A 396 3.84 3.51 -29.37
N GLU A 397 2.90 3.88 -28.51
CA GLU A 397 3.09 4.92 -27.50
C GLU A 397 2.80 4.38 -26.09
N VAL A 398 3.70 4.67 -25.16
CA VAL A 398 3.71 4.12 -23.79
C VAL A 398 3.96 5.21 -22.75
N LEU A 399 3.59 4.93 -21.50
CA LEU A 399 3.85 5.80 -20.36
C LEU A 399 5.16 5.43 -19.64
N LEU A 400 5.95 6.45 -19.30
CA LEU A 400 7.13 6.34 -18.44
C LEU A 400 7.14 7.46 -17.40
N ARG A 401 7.92 7.27 -16.33
CA ARG A 401 8.30 8.32 -15.37
C ARG A 401 9.75 8.70 -15.61
N LEU A 402 9.97 9.97 -15.96
CA LEU A 402 11.29 10.58 -15.89
C LEU A 402 11.72 10.80 -14.43
N GLN A 403 12.98 10.50 -14.13
CA GLN A 403 13.64 10.92 -12.89
C GLN A 403 14.89 11.76 -13.22
N GLY A 404 15.14 12.77 -12.40
CA GLY A 404 16.33 13.60 -12.48
C GLY A 404 17.55 12.89 -11.88
N GLY A 405 18.71 13.23 -12.42
CA GLY A 405 20.02 12.86 -11.86
C GLY A 405 20.42 11.40 -12.03
N ALA A 406 21.70 11.15 -11.76
CA ALA A 406 22.23 9.81 -11.61
C ALA A 406 21.94 9.31 -10.18
N ARG A 407 21.92 7.99 -9.95
CA ARG A 407 21.57 7.43 -8.63
C ARG A 407 22.53 6.35 -8.15
N HIS A 408 23.24 6.64 -7.07
CA HIS A 408 23.89 5.61 -6.27
C HIS A 408 22.91 5.15 -5.17
N THR A 409 22.71 3.83 -5.02
CA THR A 409 21.88 3.25 -3.94
C THR A 409 20.46 3.87 -3.82
N GLY A 410 19.86 4.24 -4.96
CA GLY A 410 18.47 4.72 -5.02
C GLY A 410 18.23 6.18 -4.62
N ILE A 411 19.29 6.91 -4.24
CA ILE A 411 19.26 8.34 -3.89
C ILE A 411 19.74 9.16 -5.10
N GLU A 412 19.12 10.31 -5.34
CA GLU A 412 19.57 11.24 -6.39
C GLU A 412 20.90 11.89 -6.03
N ILE A 413 21.91 11.73 -6.90
CA ILE A 413 23.24 12.32 -6.76
C ILE A 413 23.58 13.09 -8.03
N LYS A 414 24.14 14.29 -7.85
CA LYS A 414 24.74 15.10 -8.93
C LYS A 414 26.16 14.61 -9.24
N GLU A 415 26.27 13.36 -9.70
CA GLU A 415 27.51 12.74 -10.15
C GLU A 415 27.50 12.52 -11.66
N PHE A 416 28.69 12.51 -12.27
CA PHE A 416 28.87 12.17 -13.67
C PHE A 416 28.87 10.64 -13.82
N ILE A 417 27.78 10.09 -14.35
CA ILE A 417 27.64 8.67 -14.66
C ILE A 417 27.36 8.51 -16.15
N VAL A 418 28.07 7.59 -16.80
CA VAL A 418 27.82 7.16 -18.18
C VAL A 418 27.22 5.76 -18.12
N GLU A 419 25.97 5.63 -18.55
CA GLU A 419 25.25 4.35 -18.63
C GLU A 419 24.79 4.15 -20.09
N ASN A 420 25.23 3.06 -20.72
CA ASN A 420 24.97 2.73 -22.12
C ASN A 420 23.92 1.63 -22.25
#